data_AF-A0A966QEE8-F1
#
_entry.id   AF-A0A966QEE8-F1
#
_cell.length_a   1.000
_cell.length_b   1.000
_cell.length_c   1.000
_cell.angle_alpha   90.00
_cell.angle_beta   90.00
_cell.angle_gamma   90.00
#
_symmetry.space_group_name_H-M   'P 1'
#
loop_
_entity.id
_entity.type
_entity.pdbx_description
1 polymer ?
#
loop_
_entity_poly.entity_id
_entity_poly.type
_entity_poly.pdbx_seq_one_letter_code
_entity_poly.pdbx_strand_id
1 'polypeptide(L)'
;MPLSHESLQAIGLTLQLASLTTALLLLLTTPLAWWLAHTESRWRAPVNALVNLPLVLPPTVLGFYLLMLMGPQGALGQLTQALGAGILSFTFTGLLIGSVFFSL
;
A
#
# COMPACT_ATOMS: atom_id res chain seq x y z
N MET A 1 10.33 -19.60 -25.58
CA MET A 1 10.43 -18.14 -25.68
C MET A 1 11.55 -17.69 -24.75
N PRO A 2 12.66 -17.12 -25.24
CA PRO A 2 13.72 -16.64 -24.36
C PRO A 2 13.20 -15.52 -23.48
N LEU A 3 13.67 -15.44 -22.23
CA LEU A 3 13.37 -14.31 -21.34
C LEU A 3 13.93 -13.04 -21.99
N SER A 4 13.05 -12.11 -22.34
CA SER A 4 13.46 -10.82 -22.87
C SER A 4 14.02 -9.94 -21.73
N HIS A 5 14.83 -8.95 -22.08
CA HIS A 5 15.37 -7.99 -21.12
C HIS A 5 14.25 -7.27 -20.35
N GLU A 6 13.12 -6.99 -21.01
CA GLU A 6 11.94 -6.39 -20.39
C GLU A 6 11.29 -7.32 -19.36
N SER A 7 11.19 -8.63 -19.65
CA SER A 7 10.67 -9.60 -18.69
C SER A 7 11.55 -9.70 -17.45
N LEU A 8 12.87 -9.67 -17.60
CA LEU A 8 13.80 -9.70 -16.47
C LEU A 8 13.68 -8.43 -15.61
N GLN A 9 13.51 -7.26 -16.21
CA GLN A 9 13.27 -6.02 -15.49
C GLN A 9 11.95 -6.05 -14.72
N ALA A 10 10.86 -6.50 -15.35
CA ALA A 10 9.57 -6.63 -14.68
C ALA A 10 9.60 -7.60 -13.49
N ILE A 11 10.29 -8.73 -13.63
CA ILE A 11 10.52 -9.69 -12.54
C ILE A 11 11.31 -9.02 -11.42
N GLY A 12 12.40 -8.32 -11.74
CA GLY A 12 13.22 -7.62 -10.75
C GLY A 12 12.43 -6.58 -9.95
N LEU A 13 11.63 -5.76 -10.63
CA LEU A 13 10.75 -4.78 -9.97
C LEU A 13 9.69 -5.45 -9.09
N THR A 14 9.09 -6.55 -9.57
CA THR A 14 8.08 -7.29 -8.80
C THR A 14 8.69 -7.90 -7.54
N LEU A 15 9.87 -8.52 -7.64
CA LEU A 15 10.58 -9.07 -6.50
C LEU A 15 10.97 -7.99 -5.49
N GLN A 16 11.47 -6.84 -5.96
CA GLN A 16 11.81 -5.71 -5.10
C GLN A 16 10.57 -5.19 -4.36
N LEU A 17 9.46 -4.99 -5.09
CA LEU A 17 8.20 -4.53 -4.53
C LEU A 17 7.64 -5.52 -3.51
N ALA A 18 7.57 -6.80 -3.84
CA ALA A 18 7.06 -7.85 -2.95
C ALA A 18 7.91 -7.99 -1.68
N SER A 19 9.24 -7.94 -1.81
CA SER A 19 10.15 -8.05 -0.67
C SER A 19 9.98 -6.87 0.30
N LEU A 20 9.95 -5.64 -0.22
CA LEU A 20 9.76 -4.45 0.61
C LEU A 20 8.36 -4.41 1.24
N THR A 21 7.33 -4.74 0.47
CA THR A 21 5.94 -4.81 0.97
C THR A 21 5.85 -5.81 2.12
N THR A 22 6.40 -7.01 1.94
CA THR A 22 6.39 -8.07 2.97
C THR A 22 7.14 -7.63 4.22
N ALA A 23 8.33 -7.04 4.07
CA ALA A 23 9.12 -6.55 5.21
C ALA A 23 8.36 -5.47 6.00
N LEU A 24 7.72 -4.53 5.31
CA LEU A 24 6.91 -3.48 5.95
C LEU A 24 5.67 -4.06 6.66
N LEU A 25 4.97 -5.00 6.03
CA LEU A 25 3.80 -5.66 6.64
C LEU A 25 4.20 -6.48 7.87
N LEU A 26 5.33 -7.20 7.84
CA LEU A 26 5.81 -7.89 9.03
C LEU A 26 6.15 -6.91 10.16
N LEU A 27 6.73 -5.75 9.84
CA LEU A 27 7.06 -4.76 10.85
C LEU A 27 5.83 -4.04 11.43
N LEU A 28 4.81 -3.78 10.60
CA LEU A 28 3.65 -2.97 10.96
C LEU A 28 2.44 -3.83 11.36
N THR A 29 2.08 -4.82 10.55
CA THR A 29 0.88 -5.65 10.73
C THR A 29 1.07 -6.67 11.84
N THR A 30 2.26 -7.24 12.06
CA THR A 30 2.47 -8.19 13.17
C THR A 30 2.20 -7.59 14.55
N PRO A 31 2.78 -6.44 14.94
CA PRO A 31 2.43 -5.82 16.23
C PRO A 31 0.98 -5.34 16.27
N LEU A 32 0.42 -4.86 15.14
CA LEU A 32 -0.98 -4.45 15.05
C LEU A 32 -1.93 -5.63 15.28
N ALA A 33 -1.65 -6.78 14.68
CA ALA A 33 -2.44 -8.01 14.85
C ALA A 33 -2.35 -8.53 16.28
N TRP A 34 -1.16 -8.51 16.89
CA TRP A 34 -0.99 -8.84 18.30
C TRP A 34 -1.82 -7.91 19.19
N TRP A 35 -1.77 -6.60 18.95
CA TRP A 35 -2.54 -5.62 19.70
C TRP A 35 -4.06 -5.84 19.55
N LEU A 36 -4.55 -6.02 18.32
CA LEU A 36 -5.97 -6.27 18.02
C LEU A 36 -6.49 -7.56 18.68
N ALA A 37 -5.65 -8.59 18.78
CA ALA A 37 -6.01 -9.87 19.39
C ALA A 37 -6.15 -9.78 20.92
N HIS A 38 -5.38 -8.92 21.59
CA HIS A 38 -5.30 -8.86 23.06
C HIS A 38 -6.02 -7.66 23.69
N THR A 39 -6.49 -6.70 22.89
CA THR A 39 -7.08 -5.45 23.38
C THR A 39 -8.61 -5.48 23.47
N GLU A 40 -9.16 -4.85 24.52
CA GLU A 40 -10.59 -4.55 24.70
C GLU A 40 -10.97 -3.07 24.44
N SER A 41 -10.02 -2.28 23.91
CA SER A 41 -10.21 -0.87 23.60
C SER A 41 -11.33 -0.62 22.59
N ARG A 42 -12.06 0.49 22.77
CA ARG A 42 -13.06 0.98 21.81
C ARG A 42 -12.49 1.23 20.40
N TRP A 43 -11.17 1.45 20.28
CA TRP A 43 -10.48 1.65 19.02
C TRP A 43 -10.28 0.37 18.21
N ARG A 44 -10.49 -0.81 18.81
CA ARG A 44 -10.40 -2.10 18.11
C ARG A 44 -11.35 -2.17 16.92
N ALA A 45 -12.59 -1.72 17.07
CA ALA A 45 -13.59 -1.79 16.01
C ALA A 45 -13.20 -0.98 14.75
N PRO A 46 -12.90 0.34 14.83
CA PRO A 46 -12.52 1.10 13.64
C PRO A 46 -11.20 0.64 13.03
N VAL A 47 -10.20 0.25 13.84
CA VAL A 47 -8.92 -0.26 13.32
C VAL A 47 -9.13 -1.59 12.59
N ASN A 48 -9.93 -2.50 13.14
CA ASN A 48 -10.24 -3.77 12.48
C ASN A 48 -11.03 -3.55 11.18
N ALA A 49 -11.93 -2.57 11.13
CA ALA A 49 -12.61 -2.20 9.89
C ALA A 49 -11.64 -1.67 8.83
N LEU A 50 -10.65 -0.86 9.22
CA LEU A 50 -9.63 -0.33 8.31
C LEU A 50 -8.74 -1.45 7.74
N VAL A 51 -8.29 -2.39 8.57
CA VAL A 51 -7.47 -3.53 8.12
C VAL A 51 -8.25 -4.43 7.18
N ASN A 52 -9.55 -4.64 7.42
CA ASN A 52 -10.39 -5.47 6.54
C ASN A 52 -10.91 -4.75 5.29
N LEU A 53 -10.71 -3.43 5.17
CA LEU A 53 -11.21 -2.63 4.05
C LEU A 53 -10.78 -3.16 2.66
N PRO A 54 -9.52 -3.59 2.45
CA PRO A 54 -9.07 -4.14 1.17
C PRO A 54 -9.78 -5.44 0.77
N LEU A 55 -10.24 -6.23 1.75
CA LEU A 55 -10.98 -7.46 1.51
C LEU A 55 -12.43 -7.19 1.09
N VAL A 56 -13.01 -6.07 1.52
CA VAL A 56 -14.40 -5.70 1.23
C VAL A 56 -14.52 -4.93 -0.08
N LEU A 57 -13.52 -4.10 -0.42
CA LEU A 57 -13.53 -3.33 -1.66
C LEU A 57 -13.02 -4.16 -2.86
N PRO A 58 -13.63 -4.03 -4.05
CA PRO A 58 -13.03 -4.55 -5.26
C PRO A 58 -11.63 -3.96 -5.49
N PRO A 59 -10.63 -4.75 -5.93
CA PRO A 59 -9.25 -4.29 -6.08
C PRO A 59 -9.13 -3.09 -7.04
N THR A 60 -9.96 -3.05 -8.08
CA THR A 60 -10.00 -1.93 -9.04
C THR A 60 -10.49 -0.64 -8.38
N VAL A 61 -11.49 -0.72 -7.50
CA VAL A 61 -12.04 0.45 -6.79
C VAL A 61 -11.03 0.97 -5.77
N LEU A 62 -10.38 0.07 -5.04
CA LEU A 62 -9.30 0.43 -4.13
C LEU A 62 -8.16 1.15 -4.88
N GLY A 63 -7.72 0.59 -6.01
CA GLY A 63 -6.69 1.20 -6.85
C GLY A 63 -7.09 2.60 -7.34
N PHE A 64 -8.34 2.78 -7.78
CA PHE A 64 -8.86 4.08 -8.21
C PHE A 64 -8.83 5.13 -7.09
N TYR A 65 -9.27 4.77 -5.87
CA TYR A 65 -9.24 5.71 -4.74
C TYR A 65 -7.82 6.05 -4.30
N LEU A 66 -6.90 5.08 -4.30
CA LEU A 66 -5.49 5.35 -4.02
C LEU A 66 -4.89 6.31 -5.07
N LEU A 67 -5.17 6.08 -6.36
CA LEU A 67 -4.74 6.99 -7.43
C LEU A 67 -5.34 8.39 -7.27
N MET A 68 -6.62 8.50 -6.92
CA MET A 68 -7.26 9.79 -6.67
C MET A 68 -6.63 10.52 -5.47
N LEU A 69 -6.32 9.79 -4.39
CA LEU A 69 -5.72 10.35 -3.18
C LEU A 69 -4.28 10.81 -3.40
N MET A 70 -3.52 10.06 -4.20
CA MET A 70 -2.10 10.28 -4.48
C MET A 70 -1.83 11.12 -5.73
N GLY A 71 -2.87 11.38 -6.53
CA GLY A 71 -2.81 12.27 -7.68
C GLY A 71 -2.62 13.74 -7.28
N PRO A 72 -2.36 14.63 -8.25
CA PRO A 72 -1.99 16.03 -7.98
C PRO A 72 -3.02 16.81 -7.16
N GLN A 73 -4.29 16.47 -7.32
CA GLN A 73 -5.42 17.12 -6.65
C GLN A 73 -5.83 16.39 -5.35
N GLY A 74 -5.27 15.20 -5.10
CA GLY A 74 -5.58 14.40 -3.92
C GLY A 74 -4.87 14.91 -2.67
N ALA A 75 -5.40 14.58 -1.50
CA ALA A 75 -4.87 15.05 -0.22
C ALA A 75 -3.41 14.59 0.01
N LEU A 76 -3.07 13.34 -0.32
CA LEU A 76 -1.69 12.86 -0.21
C LEU A 76 -0.79 13.50 -1.27
N GLY A 77 -1.27 13.68 -2.50
CA GLY A 77 -0.47 14.32 -3.55
C GLY A 77 -0.14 15.78 -3.27
N GLN A 78 -1.09 16.55 -2.72
CA GLN A 78 -0.84 17.93 -2.29
C GLN A 78 0.15 17.98 -1.13
N LEU A 79 0.03 17.08 -0.16
CA LEU A 79 0.96 16.99 0.97
C LEU A 79 2.38 16.67 0.52
N THR A 80 2.57 15.67 -0.36
CA THR A 80 3.90 15.31 -0.84
C THR A 80 4.51 16.38 -1.74
N GLN A 81 3.71 17.09 -2.53
CA GLN A 81 4.17 18.26 -3.25
C GLN A 81 4.61 19.39 -2.32
N ALA A 82 3.85 19.68 -1.27
CA ALA A 82 4.19 20.70 -0.29
C ALA A 82 5.49 20.36 0.47
N LEU A 83 5.77 19.08 0.68
CA LEU A 83 7.01 18.58 1.30
C LEU A 83 8.18 18.46 0.30
N GLY A 84 7.99 18.80 -0.98
CA GLY A 84 9.02 18.72 -2.03
C GLY A 84 9.30 17.30 -2.56
N ALA A 85 8.50 16.30 -2.18
CA ALA A 85 8.64 14.91 -2.62
C ALA A 85 7.97 14.61 -3.98
N GLY A 86 7.22 15.57 -4.53
CA GLY A 86 6.53 15.41 -5.82
C GLY A 86 5.22 14.64 -5.73
N ILE A 87 4.77 14.09 -6.86
CA ILE A 87 3.52 13.31 -6.96
C ILE A 87 3.83 11.83 -6.82
N LEU A 88 3.05 11.10 -6.02
CA LEU A 88 3.27 9.67 -5.79
C LEU A 88 2.62 8.77 -6.84
N SER A 89 1.58 9.22 -7.55
CA SER A 89 0.92 8.42 -8.58
C SER A 89 1.91 7.97 -9.65
N PHE A 90 1.86 6.70 -10.04
CA PHE A 90 2.75 6.09 -11.04
C PHE A 90 4.25 6.09 -10.67
N THR A 91 4.58 6.21 -9.38
CA THR A 91 5.96 6.05 -8.88
C THR A 91 6.13 4.71 -8.18
N PHE A 92 7.38 4.27 -8.00
CA PHE A 92 7.69 3.07 -7.20
C PHE A 92 7.16 3.19 -5.77
N THR A 93 7.37 4.35 -5.12
CA THR A 93 6.84 4.63 -3.78
C THR A 93 5.33 4.51 -3.76
N GLY A 94 4.66 4.99 -4.81
CA GLY A 94 3.22 4.88 -4.91
C GLY A 94 2.73 3.44 -5.08
N LEU A 95 3.44 2.63 -5.88
CA LEU A 95 3.18 1.19 -5.99
C LEU A 95 3.37 0.51 -4.63
N LEU A 96 4.45 0.82 -3.91
CA LEU A 96 4.73 0.25 -2.59
C LEU A 96 3.64 0.58 -1.57
N ILE A 97 3.20 1.84 -1.51
CA ILE A 97 2.09 2.24 -0.63
C ILE A 97 0.82 1.47 -1.00
N GLY A 98 0.48 1.40 -2.29
CA GLY A 98 -0.70 0.67 -2.75
C GLY A 98 -0.64 -0.82 -2.42
N SER A 99 0.52 -1.46 -2.59
CA SER A 99 0.75 -2.87 -2.25
C SER A 99 0.60 -3.12 -0.75
N VAL A 100 1.13 -2.23 0.10
CA VAL A 100 0.95 -2.34 1.56
C VAL A 100 -0.54 -2.25 1.91
N PHE A 101 -1.25 -1.24 1.42
CA PHE A 101 -2.68 -1.10 1.70
C PHE A 101 -3.51 -2.28 1.20
N PHE A 102 -3.23 -2.79 0.00
CA PHE A 102 -3.95 -3.92 -0.57
C PHE A 102 -3.72 -5.22 0.22
N SER A 103 -2.55 -5.38 0.84
CA SER A 103 -2.11 -6.62 1.51
C SER A 103 -2.14 -6.55 3.05
N LEU A 104 -2.84 -5.56 3.62
CA LEU A 104 -3.05 -5.43 5.07
C LEU A 104 -3.77 -6.62 5.69
#